data_AF-A0A382WAB9-F1
#
_entry.id   AF-A0A382WAB9-F1
#
_cell.length_a   1.000
_cell.length_b   1.000
_cell.length_c   1.000
_cell.angle_alpha   90.00
_cell.angle_beta   90.00
_cell.angle_gamma   90.00
#
_symmetry.space_group_name_H-M   'P 1'
#
loop_
_entity.id
_entity.type
_entity.pdbx_description
1 polymer ?
#
loop_
_entity_poly.entity_id
_entity_poly.type
_entity_poly.pdbx_seq_one_letter_code
_entity_poly.pdbx_strand_id
1 'polypeptide(L)'
;MLDVIPQVNLQDFTSNGSQRQKTFVQTVGDALAEIGFFVLAGHGVDTHLISRCYNHAATFFNLPEKVKDTYEKQEINGQRGYTHFGKEHAKDSTQPDLKEFYQIGRTLTIDHPLHYQFLHNIWPTEIDSFKQDFKDLYLQLERCAIQLLSACSLYLEQPVDWLSKMSE
;
A
#
# COMPACT_ATOMS: atom_id res chain seq x y z
N MET A 1 5.40 -17.04 -22.58
CA MET A 1 6.39 -16.67 -21.56
C MET A 1 6.79 -15.25 -21.84
N LEU A 2 6.36 -14.35 -20.95
CA LEU A 2 6.73 -12.95 -21.01
C LEU A 2 8.22 -12.78 -20.62
N ASP A 3 9.02 -12.21 -21.53
CA ASP A 3 10.45 -11.94 -21.29
C ASP A 3 10.71 -10.53 -20.72
N VAL A 4 9.65 -9.73 -20.52
CA VAL A 4 9.68 -8.37 -19.99
C VAL A 4 8.51 -8.14 -19.03
N ILE A 5 8.72 -7.31 -18.01
CA ILE A 5 7.64 -6.92 -17.09
C ILE A 5 6.65 -6.03 -17.87
N PRO A 6 5.39 -6.44 -18.04
CA PRO A 6 4.43 -5.67 -18.81
C PRO A 6 4.08 -4.38 -18.10
N GLN A 7 3.89 -3.32 -18.89
CA GLN A 7 3.38 -2.04 -18.42
C GLN A 7 1.94 -1.86 -18.89
N VAL A 8 1.03 -1.56 -17.96
CA VAL A 8 -0.39 -1.32 -18.22
C VAL A 8 -0.82 0.05 -17.70
N ASN A 9 -1.91 0.60 -18.23
CA ASN A 9 -2.48 1.86 -17.77
C ASN A 9 -3.85 1.64 -17.14
N LEU A 10 -4.04 2.04 -15.88
CA LEU A 10 -5.29 1.83 -15.16
C LEU A 10 -6.51 2.48 -15.85
N GLN A 11 -6.29 3.55 -16.61
CA GLN A 11 -7.36 4.22 -17.35
C GLN A 11 -8.00 3.31 -18.42
N ASP A 12 -7.26 2.34 -18.95
CA ASP A 12 -7.79 1.37 -19.91
C ASP A 12 -8.81 0.43 -19.27
N PHE A 13 -8.66 0.13 -17.98
CA PHE A 13 -9.64 -0.66 -17.22
C PHE A 13 -10.98 0.05 -17.09
N THR A 14 -10.97 1.37 -16.91
CA THR A 14 -12.18 2.17 -16.66
C THR A 14 -13.07 2.34 -17.90
N SER A 15 -12.60 1.89 -19.07
CA SER A 15 -13.34 1.91 -20.34
C SER A 15 -14.26 0.68 -20.47
N ASN A 16 -15.30 0.61 -19.64
CA ASN A 16 -16.23 -0.53 -19.51
C ASN A 16 -16.64 -1.18 -20.84
N GLY A 17 -16.42 -2.50 -20.96
CA GLY A 17 -16.80 -3.33 -22.11
C GLY A 17 -15.94 -3.14 -23.36
N SER A 18 -15.02 -2.17 -23.36
CA SER A 18 -14.17 -1.89 -24.52
C SER A 18 -13.09 -2.96 -24.71
N GLN A 19 -12.54 -3.02 -25.94
CA GLN A 19 -11.38 -3.85 -26.22
C GLN A 19 -10.18 -3.48 -25.34
N ARG A 20 -10.05 -2.21 -24.93
CA ARG A 20 -8.99 -1.75 -24.03
C ARG A 20 -9.12 -2.37 -22.64
N GLN A 21 -10.34 -2.40 -22.08
CA GLN A 21 -10.57 -3.05 -20.78
C GLN A 21 -10.25 -4.54 -20.85
N LYS A 22 -10.71 -5.24 -21.90
CA LYS A 22 -10.41 -6.67 -22.07
C LYS A 22 -8.91 -6.94 -22.16
N THR A 23 -8.20 -6.11 -22.93
CA THR A 23 -6.74 -6.21 -23.08
C THR A 23 -6.02 -5.95 -21.75
N PHE A 24 -6.47 -4.94 -20.99
CA PHE A 24 -5.95 -4.64 -19.66
C PHE A 24 -6.14 -5.83 -18.71
N VAL A 25 -7.37 -6.36 -18.61
CA VAL A 25 -7.71 -7.50 -17.73
C VAL A 25 -6.86 -8.72 -18.06
N GLN A 26 -6.76 -9.07 -19.35
CA GLN A 26 -5.94 -10.20 -19.80
C GLN A 26 -4.46 -9.99 -19.45
N THR A 27 -3.91 -8.82 -19.77
CA THR A 27 -2.48 -8.53 -19.55
C THR A 27 -2.13 -8.54 -18.06
N VAL A 28 -2.99 -7.98 -17.19
CA VAL A 28 -2.78 -8.00 -15.74
C VAL A 28 -2.81 -9.43 -15.20
N GLY A 29 -3.81 -10.21 -15.60
CA GLY A 29 -3.95 -11.60 -15.14
C GLY A 29 -2.78 -12.48 -15.60
N ASP A 30 -2.40 -12.39 -16.87
CA ASP A 30 -1.26 -13.14 -17.43
C ASP A 30 0.05 -12.74 -16.73
N ALA A 31 0.25 -11.44 -16.48
CA ALA A 31 1.43 -10.95 -15.76
C ALA A 31 1.54 -11.51 -14.34
N LEU A 32 0.41 -11.53 -13.61
CA LEU A 32 0.35 -12.08 -12.25
C LEU A 32 0.51 -13.61 -12.25
N ALA A 33 0.00 -14.31 -13.26
CA ALA A 33 0.09 -15.77 -13.37
C ALA A 33 1.48 -16.27 -13.81
N GLU A 34 2.14 -15.56 -14.74
CA GLU A 34 3.45 -15.98 -15.30
C GLU A 34 4.64 -15.39 -14.54
N ILE A 35 4.62 -14.09 -14.21
CA ILE A 35 5.76 -13.36 -13.63
C ILE A 35 5.52 -13.05 -12.14
N GLY A 36 4.27 -12.82 -11.77
CA GLY A 36 3.85 -12.35 -10.44
C GLY A 36 3.76 -10.83 -10.29
N PHE A 37 4.19 -10.04 -11.30
CA PHE A 37 4.24 -8.57 -11.21
C PHE A 37 4.04 -7.87 -12.57
N PHE A 38 3.60 -6.61 -12.53
CA PHE A 38 3.48 -5.70 -13.67
C PHE A 38 3.77 -4.25 -13.25
N VAL A 39 4.03 -3.36 -14.21
CA VAL A 39 4.17 -1.92 -13.99
C VAL A 39 2.84 -1.23 -14.27
N LEU A 40 2.36 -0.42 -13.32
CA LEU A 40 1.10 0.32 -13.45
C LEU A 40 1.34 1.81 -13.69
N ALA A 41 0.87 2.32 -14.81
CA ALA A 41 0.76 3.74 -15.10
C ALA A 41 -0.68 4.24 -14.90
N GLY A 42 -0.85 5.56 -14.80
CA GLY A 42 -2.18 6.18 -14.74
C GLY A 42 -3.01 5.78 -13.52
N HIS A 43 -2.36 5.38 -12.42
CA HIS A 43 -2.98 4.88 -11.19
C HIS A 43 -3.82 5.93 -10.41
N GLY A 44 -3.75 7.20 -10.79
CA GLY A 44 -4.59 8.27 -10.23
C GLY A 44 -4.19 8.74 -8.82
N VAL A 45 -3.02 8.34 -8.32
CA VAL A 45 -2.46 8.84 -7.06
C VAL A 45 -1.72 10.15 -7.35
N ASP A 46 -2.03 11.19 -6.57
CA ASP A 46 -1.42 12.52 -6.70
C ASP A 46 0.11 12.45 -6.49
N THR A 47 0.86 12.81 -7.53
CA THR A 47 2.33 12.81 -7.51
C THR A 47 2.91 13.86 -6.57
N HIS A 48 2.20 14.96 -6.34
CA HIS A 48 2.61 15.96 -5.34
C HIS A 48 2.43 15.41 -3.93
N LEU A 49 1.35 14.69 -3.65
CA LEU A 49 1.14 14.01 -2.37
C LEU A 49 2.20 12.94 -2.10
N ILE A 50 2.52 12.11 -3.11
CA ILE A 50 3.62 11.13 -3.00
C ILE A 50 4.93 11.84 -2.62
N SER A 51 5.26 12.94 -3.31
CA SER A 51 6.48 13.71 -3.05
C SER A 51 6.51 14.28 -1.63
N ARG A 52 5.38 14.81 -1.13
CA ARG A 52 5.27 15.29 0.26
C ARG A 52 5.48 14.15 1.26
N CYS A 53 4.84 12.99 1.06
CA CYS A 53 5.01 11.84 1.94
C CYS A 53 6.46 11.33 1.98
N TYR A 54 7.17 11.34 0.84
CA TYR A 54 8.61 11.03 0.83
C TYR A 54 9.43 12.04 1.63
N ASN A 55 9.14 13.34 1.51
CA ASN A 55 9.81 14.38 2.30
C ASN A 55 9.52 14.24 3.80
N HIS A 56 8.28 13.90 4.17
CA HIS A 56 7.88 13.60 5.54
C HIS A 56 8.64 12.39 6.10
N ALA A 57 8.73 11.30 5.34
CA ALA A 57 9.49 10.12 5.72
C ALA A 57 10.98 10.44 5.91
N ALA A 58 11.59 11.16 4.95
CA ALA A 58 12.98 11.58 5.04
C ALA A 58 13.24 12.47 6.27
N THR A 59 12.32 13.40 6.57
CA THR A 59 12.40 14.25 7.76
C THR A 59 12.31 13.41 9.03
N PHE A 60 11.38 12.46 9.10
CA PHE A 60 11.19 11.58 10.25
C PHE A 60 12.44 10.74 10.52
N PHE A 61 12.98 10.06 9.50
CA PHE A 61 14.13 9.18 9.68
C PHE A 61 15.43 9.93 10.01
N ASN A 62 15.50 11.23 9.69
CA ASN A 62 16.58 12.12 10.08
C ASN A 62 16.44 12.71 11.51
N LEU A 63 15.34 12.45 12.22
CA LEU A 63 15.19 12.83 13.62
C LEU A 63 16.19 12.06 14.51
N PRO A 64 16.56 12.62 15.69
CA PRO A 64 17.37 11.89 16.67
C PRO A 64 16.73 10.55 17.04
N GLU A 65 17.53 9.50 17.19
CA GLU A 65 17.08 8.14 17.52
C GLU A 65 16.13 8.12 18.72
N LYS A 66 16.49 8.82 19.81
CA LYS A 66 15.65 8.96 21.01
C LYS A 66 14.24 9.50 20.73
N VAL A 67 14.06 10.33 19.70
CA VAL A 67 12.76 10.84 19.30
C VAL A 67 11.99 9.76 18.53
N LYS A 68 12.65 9.10 17.57
CA LYS A 68 12.06 8.00 16.77
C LYS A 68 11.60 6.85 17.68
N ASP A 69 12.40 6.49 18.68
CA ASP A 69 12.12 5.42 19.64
C ASP A 69 10.82 5.63 20.43
N THR A 70 10.36 6.86 20.61
CA THR A 70 9.08 7.14 21.30
C THR A 70 7.86 6.60 20.53
N TYR A 71 8.03 6.41 19.22
CA TYR A 71 7.02 5.89 18.29
C TYR A 71 7.10 4.38 18.09
N GLU A 72 8.06 3.70 18.70
CA GLU A 72 8.10 2.24 18.75
C GLU A 72 7.22 1.72 19.90
N LYS A 73 6.42 0.69 19.59
CA LYS A 73 5.56 0.00 20.56
C LYS A 73 5.82 -1.51 20.46
N GLN A 74 6.59 -2.03 21.40
CA GLN A 74 6.99 -3.44 21.42
C GLN A 74 5.78 -4.34 21.65
N GLU A 75 4.80 -3.90 22.44
CA GLU A 75 3.59 -4.61 22.80
C GLU A 75 2.67 -4.92 21.60
N ILE A 76 2.85 -4.24 20.46
CA ILE A 76 2.11 -4.49 19.22
C ILE A 76 2.97 -5.10 18.11
N ASN A 77 4.18 -5.57 18.41
CA ASN A 77 5.10 -6.22 17.47
C ASN A 77 5.33 -5.42 16.18
N GLY A 78 5.52 -4.10 16.30
CA GLY A 78 5.84 -3.25 15.15
C GLY A 78 4.70 -3.04 14.15
N GLN A 79 3.48 -3.53 14.42
CA GLN A 79 2.33 -3.41 13.50
C GLN A 79 1.90 -1.97 13.22
N ARG A 80 2.29 -1.02 14.06
CA ARG A 80 2.06 0.43 13.89
C ARG A 80 3.27 1.20 14.41
N GLY A 81 3.53 2.36 13.83
CA GLY A 81 4.59 3.25 14.29
C GLY A 81 5.97 2.83 13.82
N TYR A 82 6.99 3.26 14.56
CA TYR A 82 8.39 3.07 14.21
C TYR A 82 8.91 1.67 14.57
N THR A 83 9.81 1.14 13.75
CA THR A 83 10.66 0.00 14.09
C THR A 83 12.11 0.35 13.78
N HIS A 84 12.94 0.24 14.81
CA HIS A 84 14.36 0.56 14.73
C HIS A 84 15.15 -0.43 13.87
N PHE A 85 16.35 0.01 13.52
CA PHE A 85 17.27 -0.67 12.63
C PHE A 85 17.69 -2.05 13.16
N GLY A 86 17.72 -3.05 12.28
CA GLY A 86 18.27 -4.37 12.57
C GLY A 86 17.37 -5.29 13.42
N LYS A 87 16.10 -4.93 13.62
CA LYS A 87 15.14 -5.73 14.38
C LYS A 87 14.54 -6.88 13.57
N GLU A 88 14.12 -6.61 12.34
CA GLU A 88 13.46 -7.60 11.49
C GLU A 88 14.48 -8.52 10.80
N HIS A 89 14.20 -9.81 10.82
CA HIS A 89 15.00 -10.83 10.15
C HIS A 89 14.20 -11.37 8.97
N ALA A 90 14.83 -11.53 7.80
CA ALA A 90 14.20 -12.30 6.72
C ALA A 90 13.94 -13.73 7.21
N LYS A 91 12.84 -14.35 6.75
CA LYS A 91 12.53 -15.74 7.06
C LYS A 91 13.75 -16.62 6.73
N ASP A 92 14.20 -17.40 7.70
CA ASP A 92 15.38 -18.29 7.64
C ASP A 92 16.76 -17.58 7.57
N SER A 93 16.84 -16.28 7.86
CA SER A 93 18.10 -15.53 7.99
C SER A 93 18.43 -15.22 9.45
N THR A 94 19.68 -15.46 9.86
CA THR A 94 20.23 -14.99 11.14
C THR A 94 20.78 -13.58 11.07
N GLN A 95 20.86 -13.01 9.86
CA GLN A 95 21.33 -11.64 9.66
C GLN A 95 20.15 -10.66 9.74
N PRO A 96 20.31 -9.57 10.51
CA PRO A 96 19.28 -8.56 10.62
C PRO A 96 19.18 -7.78 9.30
N ASP A 97 17.94 -7.44 8.91
CA ASP A 97 17.72 -6.55 7.78
C ASP A 97 18.11 -5.12 8.17
N LEU A 98 18.98 -4.51 7.37
CA LEU A 98 19.54 -3.18 7.60
C LEU A 98 18.54 -2.11 7.15
N LYS A 99 17.36 -2.13 7.76
CA LYS A 99 16.26 -1.21 7.50
C LYS A 99 15.65 -0.70 8.79
N GLU A 100 15.20 0.54 8.75
CA GLU A 100 14.20 1.07 9.65
C GLU A 100 12.90 1.29 8.87
N PHE A 101 11.75 1.22 9.52
CA PHE A 101 10.47 1.45 8.86
C PHE A 101 9.44 2.08 9.79
N TYR A 102 8.42 2.66 9.17
CA TYR A 102 7.25 3.20 9.86
C TYR A 102 6.00 2.56 9.29
N GLN A 103 5.20 1.89 10.12
CA GLN A 103 3.98 1.19 9.67
C GLN A 103 2.73 2.04 9.94
N ILE A 104 1.95 2.22 8.89
CA ILE A 104 0.66 2.90 8.91
C ILE A 104 -0.39 1.93 8.34
N GLY A 105 -1.36 1.56 9.16
CA GLY A 105 -2.49 0.73 8.75
C GLY A 105 -3.73 1.56 8.40
N ARG A 106 -4.82 0.86 8.07
CA ARG A 106 -6.12 1.48 7.82
C ARG A 106 -6.61 2.26 9.05
N THR A 107 -7.08 3.48 8.83
CA THR A 107 -7.73 4.27 9.89
C THR A 107 -9.24 4.06 9.81
N LEU A 108 -9.82 3.37 10.78
CA LEU A 108 -11.27 3.13 10.86
C LEU A 108 -11.96 4.23 11.65
N THR A 109 -13.15 4.63 11.21
CA THR A 109 -14.03 5.55 11.95
C THR A 109 -14.63 4.87 13.18
N ILE A 110 -15.13 5.64 14.14
CA ILE A 110 -15.64 5.15 15.43
C ILE A 110 -16.86 4.24 15.28
N ASP A 111 -17.63 4.43 14.22
CA ASP A 111 -18.83 3.69 13.84
C ASP A 111 -18.52 2.38 13.09
N HIS A 112 -17.26 2.16 12.69
CA HIS A 112 -16.88 0.92 12.01
C HIS A 112 -16.94 -0.28 12.97
N PRO A 113 -17.55 -1.42 12.60
CA PRO A 113 -17.73 -2.57 13.50
C PRO A 113 -16.40 -3.15 14.02
N LEU A 114 -15.32 -3.00 13.25
CA LEU A 114 -13.97 -3.44 13.59
C LEU A 114 -13.10 -2.37 14.27
N HIS A 115 -13.63 -1.18 14.56
CA HIS A 115 -12.85 -0.05 15.10
C HIS A 115 -12.01 -0.43 16.32
N TYR A 116 -12.62 -1.11 17.29
CA TYR A 116 -11.96 -1.53 18.53
C TYR A 116 -11.11 -2.80 18.40
N GLN A 117 -11.18 -3.50 17.27
CA GLN A 117 -10.36 -4.68 16.99
C GLN A 117 -9.07 -4.31 16.25
N PHE A 118 -9.06 -3.17 15.56
CA PHE A 118 -7.91 -2.69 14.82
C PHE A 118 -6.99 -1.82 15.70
N LEU A 119 -5.68 -2.02 15.55
CA LEU A 119 -4.71 -1.13 16.16
C LEU A 119 -4.78 0.27 15.56
N HIS A 120 -4.90 1.27 16.43
CA HIS A 120 -4.81 2.68 16.03
C HIS A 120 -3.41 3.03 15.53
N ASN A 121 -3.35 3.86 14.50
CA ASN A 121 -2.09 4.42 14.02
C ASN A 121 -1.46 5.35 15.06
N ILE A 122 -0.12 5.28 15.12
CA ILE A 122 0.72 6.19 15.90
C ILE A 122 1.23 7.26 14.93
N TRP A 123 1.22 8.52 15.34
CA TRP A 123 1.55 9.64 14.46
C TRP A 123 2.65 10.50 15.08
N PRO A 124 3.70 10.84 14.31
CA PRO A 124 4.72 11.76 14.78
C PRO A 124 4.14 13.16 14.95
N THR A 125 4.63 13.87 15.95
CA THR A 125 4.16 15.23 16.29
C THR A 125 5.14 16.31 15.85
N GLU A 126 6.36 15.93 15.46
CA GLU A 126 7.43 16.83 15.02
C GLU A 126 7.25 17.29 13.56
N ILE A 127 6.37 16.62 12.81
CA ILE A 127 6.19 16.85 11.37
C ILE A 127 4.74 17.21 11.12
N ASP A 128 4.51 18.49 10.88
CA ASP A 128 3.20 19.01 10.53
C ASP A 128 2.63 18.29 9.30
N SER A 129 1.32 18.06 9.32
CA SER A 129 0.58 17.40 8.24
C SER A 129 0.96 15.94 7.94
N PHE A 130 1.96 15.34 8.61
CA PHE A 130 2.36 13.94 8.41
C PHE A 130 1.14 13.00 8.45
N LYS A 131 0.34 13.13 9.51
CA LYS A 131 -0.88 12.33 9.70
C LYS A 131 -1.87 12.49 8.55
N GLN A 132 -2.11 13.72 8.11
CA GLN A 132 -3.12 14.00 7.10
C GLN A 132 -2.65 13.50 5.72
N ASP A 133 -1.43 13.85 5.31
CA ASP A 133 -0.88 13.44 4.01
C ASP A 133 -0.76 11.91 3.90
N PHE A 134 -0.28 11.20 4.93
CA PHE A 134 -0.21 9.73 4.87
C PHE A 134 -1.59 9.05 4.89
N LYS A 135 -2.57 9.61 5.61
CA LYS A 135 -3.95 9.11 5.52
C LYS A 135 -4.51 9.28 4.12
N ASP A 136 -4.29 10.44 3.50
CA ASP A 136 -4.76 10.70 2.16
C ASP A 136 -4.07 9.78 1.15
N LEU A 137 -2.75 9.59 1.27
CA LEU A 137 -1.98 8.68 0.42
C LEU A 137 -2.50 7.24 0.52
N TYR A 138 -2.73 6.76 1.76
CA TYR A 138 -3.31 5.43 2.00
C TYR A 138 -4.65 5.27 1.25
N LEU A 139 -5.55 6.25 1.38
CA LEU A 139 -6.86 6.19 0.72
C LEU A 139 -6.75 6.25 -0.81
N GLN A 140 -5.79 6.98 -1.38
CA GLN A 140 -5.59 6.99 -2.83
C GLN A 140 -5.06 5.65 -3.34
N LEU A 141 -4.10 5.05 -2.63
CA LEU A 141 -3.56 3.73 -2.95
C LEU A 141 -4.63 2.65 -2.82
N GLU A 142 -5.48 2.72 -1.78
CA GLU A 142 -6.59 1.79 -1.58
C GLU A 142 -7.60 1.86 -2.73
N ARG A 143 -7.96 3.07 -3.20
CA ARG A 143 -8.83 3.21 -4.39
C ARG A 143 -8.23 2.57 -5.64
N CYS A 144 -6.93 2.75 -5.86
CA CYS A 144 -6.22 2.07 -6.96
C CYS A 144 -6.26 0.55 -6.79
N ALA A 145 -6.01 0.03 -5.58
CA ALA A 145 -6.01 -1.39 -5.29
C ALA A 145 -7.38 -2.03 -5.55
N ILE A 146 -8.47 -1.38 -5.16
CA ILE A 146 -9.85 -1.84 -5.43
C ILE A 146 -10.09 -2.05 -6.93
N GLN A 147 -9.64 -1.11 -7.78
CA GLN A 147 -9.80 -1.26 -9.24
C GLN A 147 -8.97 -2.42 -9.80
N LEU A 148 -7.77 -2.65 -9.28
CA LEU A 148 -6.95 -3.80 -9.67
C LEU A 148 -7.58 -5.13 -9.22
N LEU A 149 -8.13 -5.20 -8.01
CA LEU A 149 -8.88 -6.37 -7.54
C LEU A 149 -10.11 -6.65 -8.42
N SER A 150 -10.77 -5.61 -8.92
CA SER A 150 -11.85 -5.77 -9.89
C SER A 150 -11.37 -6.34 -11.23
N ALA A 151 -10.23 -5.88 -11.74
CA ALA A 151 -9.64 -6.46 -12.95
C ALA A 151 -9.26 -7.94 -12.76
N CYS A 152 -8.65 -8.28 -11.62
CA CYS A 152 -8.34 -9.67 -11.26
C CYS A 152 -9.61 -10.52 -11.13
N SER A 153 -10.70 -9.97 -10.61
CA SER A 153 -11.98 -10.68 -10.51
C SER A 153 -12.53 -11.05 -11.90
N LEU A 154 -12.48 -10.12 -12.86
CA LEU A 154 -12.88 -10.38 -14.23
C LEU A 154 -11.99 -11.42 -14.93
N TYR A 155 -10.68 -11.37 -14.69
CA TYR A 155 -9.74 -12.36 -15.22
C TYR A 155 -10.04 -13.78 -14.72
N LEU A 156 -10.48 -13.90 -13.45
CA LEU A 156 -10.89 -15.16 -12.83
C LEU A 156 -12.33 -15.58 -13.17
N GLU A 157 -12.96 -14.91 -14.13
CA GLU A 157 -14.35 -15.14 -14.54
C GLU A 157 -15.36 -15.00 -13.38
N GLN A 158 -15.04 -14.14 -12.40
CA GLN A 158 -15.89 -13.83 -11.26
C GLN A 158 -16.63 -12.48 -11.45
N PRO A 159 -17.68 -12.20 -10.65
CA PRO A 159 -18.26 -10.86 -10.58
C PRO A 159 -17.18 -9.79 -10.37
N VAL A 160 -17.34 -8.62 -11.01
CA VAL A 160 -16.32 -7.54 -11.02
C VAL A 160 -15.92 -7.05 -9.62
N ASP A 161 -16.76 -7.28 -8.62
CA ASP A 161 -16.55 -6.85 -7.24
C ASP A 161 -16.17 -8.00 -6.29
N TRP A 162 -15.94 -9.21 -6.81
CA TRP A 162 -15.72 -10.41 -6.00
C TRP A 162 -14.51 -10.29 -5.07
N LEU A 163 -13.33 -9.93 -5.59
CA LEU A 163 -12.14 -9.73 -4.75
C LEU A 163 -12.20 -8.43 -3.95
N SER A 164 -12.74 -7.34 -4.52
CA SER A 164 -12.78 -6.06 -3.81
C SER A 164 -13.67 -6.12 -2.56
N LYS A 165 -14.78 -6.87 -2.60
CA LYS A 165 -15.64 -7.10 -1.42
C LYS A 165 -14.96 -7.87 -0.30
N MET A 166 -13.93 -8.67 -0.60
CA MET A 166 -13.15 -9.37 0.41
C MET A 166 -12.16 -8.46 1.14
N SER A 167 -11.95 -7.24 0.63
CA SER A 167 -11.03 -6.24 1.21
C SER A 167 -11.72 -5.18 2.07
N GLU A 168 -13.05 -5.25 2.18
CA GLU A 168 -13.89 -4.37 3.00
C GLU A 168 -13.80 -4.72 4.50
#